data_AF-A0AA91KF41-F1
#
_entry.id   AF-A0AA91KF41-F1
#
_cell.length_a   1.000
_cell.length_b   1.000
_cell.length_c   1.000
_cell.angle_alpha   90.00
_cell.angle_beta   90.00
_cell.angle_gamma   90.00
#
_symmetry.space_group_name_H-M   'P 1'
#
loop_
_entity.id
_entity.type
_entity.pdbx_description
1 polymer ?
#
loop_
_entity_poly.entity_id
_entity_poly.type
_entity_poly.pdbx_seq_one_letter_code
_entity_poly.pdbx_strand_id
1 'polypeptide(L)' 'MTAEQLRALYHQKLLVEVMVEPSLDSEGWVVECRHTGGGIMALTDAEGIEQCFADIDQATLNALQIGFDQVRIAD' A
#
# COMPACT_ATOMS: atom_id res chain seq x y z
N MET A 1 -1.57 -8.04 0.49
CA MET A 1 -0.23 -8.64 0.29
C MET A 1 0.71 -8.08 1.33
N THR A 2 1.66 -8.86 1.83
CA THR A 2 2.63 -8.35 2.81
C THR A 2 3.55 -7.30 2.18
N ALA A 3 4.18 -6.46 3.02
CA ALA A 3 5.15 -5.46 2.55
C ALA A 3 6.29 -6.08 1.72
N GLU A 4 6.78 -7.25 2.13
CA GLU A 4 7.83 -7.98 1.39
C GLU A 4 7.36 -8.44 0.01
N GLN A 5 6.12 -8.93 -0.11
CA GLN A 5 5.54 -9.34 -1.38
C GLN A 5 5.33 -8.15 -2.31
N LEU A 6 4.79 -7.04 -1.79
CA LEU A 6 4.63 -5.79 -2.55
C LEU A 6 6.00 -5.26 -3.02
N ARG A 7 7.01 -5.29 -2.13
CA ARG A 7 8.38 -4.92 -2.49
C ARG A 7 8.91 -5.82 -3.61
N ALA A 8 8.71 -7.13 -3.55
CA ALA A 8 9.14 -8.04 -4.61
C ALA A 8 8.46 -7.72 -5.95
N LEU A 9 7.17 -7.38 -5.96
CA LEU A 9 6.45 -6.98 -7.17
C LEU A 9 6.94 -5.64 -7.72
N TYR A 10 7.23 -4.66 -6.85
CA TYR A 10 7.83 -3.39 -7.26
C TYR A 10 9.18 -3.58 -7.95
N HIS A 11 10.05 -4.43 -7.40
CA HIS A 11 11.36 -4.74 -8.00
C HIS A 11 11.22 -5.45 -9.36
N GLN A 12 10.17 -6.25 -9.54
CA GLN A 12 9.79 -6.88 -10.81
C GLN A 12 9.13 -5.92 -11.80
N LYS A 13 8.99 -4.63 -11.46
CA LYS A 13 8.32 -3.60 -12.28
C LYS A 13 6.85 -3.91 -12.55
N LEU A 14 6.21 -4.61 -11.61
CA LEU A 14 4.80 -4.99 -11.70
C LEU A 14 3.87 -4.04 -10.96
N LEU A 15 4.39 -3.15 -10.12
CA LEU A 15 3.64 -2.08 -9.46
C LEU A 15 4.00 -0.73 -10.09
N VAL A 16 3.00 0.09 -10.40
CA VAL A 16 3.18 1.38 -11.09
C VAL A 16 2.99 2.58 -10.19
N GLU A 17 2.27 2.41 -9.09
CA GLU A 17 1.90 3.47 -8.16
C GLU A 17 1.63 2.87 -6.78
N VAL A 18 1.93 3.63 -5.74
CA VAL A 18 1.49 3.36 -4.37
C VAL A 18 0.70 4.56 -3.87
N MET A 19 -0.30 4.27 -3.05
CA MET A 19 -1.25 5.24 -2.57
C MET A 19 -1.62 4.98 -1.13
N VAL A 20 -1.91 6.06 -0.42
CA VAL A 20 -2.54 6.06 0.89
C VAL A 20 -3.95 6.60 0.73
N GLU A 21 -4.94 5.82 1.14
CA GLU A 21 -6.36 6.15 1.06
C GLU A 21 -7.02 5.99 2.44
N PRO A 22 -8.09 6.74 2.74
CA PRO A 22 -8.92 6.48 3.91
C PRO A 22 -9.47 5.05 3.87
N SER A 23 -9.43 4.34 5.00
CA SER A 23 -10.05 3.01 5.08
C SER A 23 -11.56 3.10 4.89
N LEU A 24 -12.14 2.16 4.15
CA LEU A 24 -13.58 2.07 3.95
C LEU A 24 -14.30 1.37 5.11
N ASP A 25 -13.58 0.49 5.82
CA ASP A 25 -14.15 -0.39 6.86
C ASP A 25 -13.76 0.02 8.28
N SER A 26 -12.89 1.03 8.44
CA SER A 26 -12.37 1.46 9.73
C SER A 26 -12.01 2.94 9.74
N GLU A 27 -11.92 3.54 10.92
CA GLU A 27 -11.28 4.85 11.03
C GLU A 27 -9.77 4.67 10.86
N GLY A 28 -9.19 5.30 9.84
CA GLY A 28 -7.75 5.26 9.58
C GLY A 28 -7.42 5.28 8.09
N TRP A 29 -6.21 4.85 7.76
CA TRP A 29 -5.60 4.93 6.44
C TRP A 29 -5.04 3.59 6.01
N VAL A 30 -5.19 3.24 4.74
CA VAL A 30 -4.69 1.99 4.15
C VAL A 30 -3.68 2.30 3.06
N VAL A 31 -2.83 1.32 2.75
CA VAL A 31 -1.84 1.43 1.67
C VAL A 31 -2.24 0.52 0.54
N GLU A 32 -2.37 1.07 -0.66
CA GLU A 32 -2.73 0.34 -1.86
C GLU A 32 -1.71 0.54 -2.98
N CYS A 33 -1.42 -0.53 -3.72
CA CYS A 33 -0.52 -0.50 -4.86
C CYS A 33 -1.26 -0.85 -6.15
N ARG A 34 -1.05 -0.06 -7.20
CA ARG A 34 -1.61 -0.36 -8.53
C ARG A 34 -0.68 -1.30 -9.29
N HIS A 35 -1.20 -2.45 -9.67
CA HIS A 35 -0.50 -3.42 -10.51
C HIS A 35 -0.60 -3.05 -12.00
N THR A 36 0.48 -3.28 -12.75
CA THR A 36 0.57 -3.05 -14.21
C THR A 36 -0.55 -3.74 -15.00
N GLY A 37 -1.02 -4.89 -14.53
CA GLY A 37 -2.13 -5.66 -15.12
C GLY A 37 -3.53 -5.13 -14.83
N GLY A 38 -3.68 -3.97 -14.16
CA GLY A 38 -4.98 -3.31 -13.97
C GLY A 38 -5.74 -3.68 -12.69
N GLY A 39 -5.03 -4.15 -11.66
CA GLY A 39 -5.61 -4.45 -10.33
C GLY A 39 -4.99 -3.62 -9.22
N ILE A 40 -5.63 -3.62 -8.06
CA ILE A 40 -5.13 -3.00 -6.83
C ILE A 40 -4.72 -4.10 -5.85
N MET A 41 -3.62 -3.87 -5.14
CA MET A 41 -3.11 -4.74 -4.10
C MET A 41 -2.96 -3.94 -2.81
N ALA A 42 -3.83 -4.20 -1.83
CA ALA A 42 -3.71 -3.62 -0.51
C ALA A 42 -2.53 -4.22 0.27
N LEU A 43 -1.92 -3.41 1.13
CA LEU A 43 -0.98 -3.87 2.15
C LEU A 43 -1.76 -4.62 3.23
N THR A 44 -1.36 -5.86 3.46
CA THR A 44 -1.97 -6.74 4.47
C THR A 44 -0.93 -7.21 5.46
N ASP A 45 -1.39 -7.71 6.59
CA ASP A 45 -0.56 -8.53 7.47
C ASP A 45 -0.33 -9.94 6.86
N ALA A 46 0.29 -10.81 7.64
CA ALA A 46 0.58 -12.19 7.24
C ALA A 46 -0.67 -13.08 7.15
N GLU A 47 -1.78 -12.70 7.80
CA GLU A 47 -3.07 -13.41 7.74
C GLU A 47 -3.92 -12.94 6.54
N GLY A 48 -3.46 -11.91 5.82
CA GLY A 48 -4.15 -11.35 4.67
C GLY A 48 -5.18 -10.28 5.05
N ILE A 49 -5.17 -9.81 6.31
CA ILE A 49 -6.03 -8.73 6.77
C ILE A 49 -5.40 -7.41 6.36
N GLU A 50 -6.19 -6.51 5.78
CA GLU A 50 -5.73 -5.18 5.40
C GLU A 50 -5.18 -4.42 6.61
N GLN A 51 -4.00 -3.82 6.43
CA GLN A 51 -3.41 -3.00 7.48
C GLN A 51 -4.01 -1.60 7.42
N CYS A 52 -4.73 -1.25 8.48
CA CYS A 52 -5.26 0.09 8.71
C CYS A 52 -4.40 0.81 9.76
N PHE A 53 -3.87 1.97 9.38
CA PHE A 53 -3.02 2.82 10.21
C PHE A 53 -3.82 3.96 10.79
N ALA A 54 -3.52 4.33 12.05
CA ALA A 54 -4.25 5.37 12.75
C ALA A 54 -4.08 6.77 12.13
N ASP A 55 -2.94 7.01 11.46
CA ASP A 55 -2.62 8.30 10.86
C ASP A 55 -1.93 8.14 9.49
N ILE A 56 -2.02 9.21 8.70
CA ILE A 56 -1.51 9.27 7.32
C ILE A 56 0.02 9.15 7.26
N ASP A 57 0.74 9.62 8.28
CA ASP A 57 2.20 9.59 8.31
C ASP A 57 2.71 8.15 8.46
N GLN A 58 2.07 7.35 9.33
CA GLN A 58 2.35 5.93 9.49
C GLN A 58 2.05 5.15 8.21
N ALA A 59 0.90 5.39 7.57
CA ALA A 59 0.56 4.76 6.31
C ALA A 59 1.60 5.11 5.22
N THR A 60 1.98 6.39 5.12
CA THR A 60 2.98 6.87 4.16
C THR A 60 4.35 6.24 4.40
N LEU A 61 4.79 6.14 5.65
CA LEU A 61 6.06 5.50 5.99
C LEU A 61 6.09 4.02 5.59
N ASN A 62 4.98 3.30 5.81
CA ASN A 62 4.85 1.90 5.39
C ASN A 62 4.79 1.76 3.85
N ALA A 63 4.12 2.69 3.16
CA ALA A 63 4.11 2.74 1.69
C ALA A 63 5.51 2.94 1.11
N LEU A 64 6.33 3.83 1.69
CA LEU A 64 7.71 4.07 1.26
C LEU A 64 8.61 2.84 1.44
N GLN A 65 8.36 2.00 2.44
CA GLN A 65 9.12 0.76 2.66
C GLN A 65 8.97 -0.27 1.53
N ILE A 66 7.93 -0.14 0.69
CA ILE A 66 7.72 -0.96 -0.51
C ILE A 66 8.77 -0.66 -1.59
N GLY A 67 9.36 0.56 -1.57
CA GLY A 67 10.47 0.97 -2.42
C GLY A 67 10.13 2.07 -3.43
N PHE A 68 8.93 2.64 -3.37
CA PHE A 68 8.57 3.81 -4.16
C PHE A 68 9.25 5.08 -3.62
N ASP A 69 9.67 5.96 -4.52
CA ASP A 69 10.25 7.26 -4.15
C ASP A 69 9.18 8.29 -3.76
N GLN A 70 7.92 8.06 -4.15
CA GLN A 70 6.78 8.95 -3.92
C GLN A 70 5.53 8.13 -3.62
N VAL A 71 4.67 8.68 -2.77
CA VAL A 71 3.39 8.09 -2.38
C VAL A 71 2.28 9.08 -2.72
N ARG A 72 1.24 8.63 -3.42
CA ARG A 72 0.05 9.44 -3.66
C ARG A 72 -0.84 9.41 -2.42
N ILE A 73 -1.36 10.56 -2.01
CA ILE A 73 -2.43 10.62 -1.01
C ILE A 73 -3.73 10.83 -1.76
N ALA A 74 -4.73 9.98 -1.51
CA ALA A 74 -6.08 10.21 -2.02
C ALA A 74 -6.88 11.10 -1.06
N ASP A 75 -7.75 11.94 -1.65
CA ASP A 75 -8.66 12.86 -0.95
C ASP A 75 -9.90 12.13 -0.38
#